data_AF-A0A953UEI9-F1
#
_entry.id   AF-A0A953UEI9-F1
#
_cell.length_a   1.000
_cell.length_b   1.000
_cell.length_c   1.000
_cell.angle_alpha   90.00
_cell.angle_beta   90.00
_cell.angle_gamma   90.00
#
_symmetry.space_group_name_H-M   'P 1'
#
loop_
_entity.id
_entity.type
_entity.pdbx_description
1 polymer ?
#
loop_
_entity_poly.entity_id
_entity_poly.type
_entity_poly.pdbx_seq_one_letter_code
_entity_poly.pdbx_strand_id
1 'polypeptide(L)'
;MPPDAREKTEFVFARMMYPQGSWGIFGRLWRYDWRQGRSAWTNDYPRSDRHFTLALRRLTRVNVRSVEQPVNLDDGDDVFNWPWLYSVGPNQWNLTEEQYQRLGSSRRFRACQKLRP
;
A
#
# COMPACT_ATOMS: atom_id res chain seq x y z
N MET A 1 9.22 -17.05 6.82
CA MET A 1 7.85 -16.52 6.65
C MET A 1 6.90 -17.38 7.47
N PRO A 2 5.82 -16.82 8.03
CA PRO A 2 4.76 -17.58 8.71
C PRO A 2 4.11 -18.64 7.78
N PRO A 3 3.57 -19.74 8.30
CA PRO A 3 2.92 -20.78 7.49
C PRO A 3 1.69 -20.28 6.69
N ASP A 4 0.95 -19.32 7.23
CA ASP A 4 -0.27 -18.74 6.63
C ASP A 4 0.03 -17.64 5.59
N ALA A 5 1.30 -17.43 5.21
CA ALA A 5 1.70 -16.31 4.35
C ALA A 5 1.04 -16.31 2.95
N ARG A 6 0.50 -17.44 2.49
CA ARG A 6 -0.20 -17.59 1.21
C ARG A 6 -1.69 -17.94 1.36
N GLU A 7 -2.19 -17.96 2.58
CA GLU A 7 -3.59 -18.29 2.84
C GLU A 7 -4.51 -17.21 2.27
N LYS A 8 -5.66 -17.62 1.72
CA LYS A 8 -6.74 -16.71 1.33
C LYS A 8 -7.58 -16.44 2.58
N THR A 9 -7.48 -15.23 3.10
CA THR A 9 -8.16 -14.80 4.33
C THR A 9 -9.17 -13.69 4.03
N GLU A 10 -10.06 -13.39 4.99
CA GLU A 10 -11.06 -12.32 4.85
C GLU A 10 -10.39 -10.94 4.80
N PHE A 11 -9.32 -10.75 5.57
CA PHE A 11 -8.55 -9.52 5.59
C PHE A 11 -7.07 -9.81 5.29
N VAL A 12 -6.50 -8.99 4.41
CA VAL A 12 -5.08 -8.90 4.14
C VAL A 12 -4.72 -7.43 4.20
N PHE A 13 -3.67 -7.08 4.93
CA PHE A 13 -3.18 -5.71 4.94
C PHE A 13 -2.47 -5.42 3.61
N ALA A 14 -3.22 -4.90 2.64
CA ALA A 14 -2.66 -4.51 1.35
C ALA A 14 -2.07 -3.10 1.45
N ARG A 15 -0.75 -3.00 1.32
CA ARG A 15 0.00 -1.74 1.32
C ARG A 15 0.31 -1.34 -0.11
N MET A 16 -0.17 -0.17 -0.49
CA MET A 16 0.07 0.40 -1.80
C MET A 16 1.53 0.85 -1.91
N MET A 17 2.21 0.32 -2.92
CA MET A 17 3.52 0.78 -3.36
C MET A 17 3.33 2.01 -4.25
N TYR A 18 4.20 3.01 -4.12
CA TYR A 18 4.14 4.19 -4.97
C TYR A 18 5.53 4.77 -5.22
N PRO A 19 5.78 5.37 -6.41
CA PRO A 19 6.92 6.25 -6.61
C PRO A 19 6.87 7.45 -5.66
N GLN A 20 7.96 7.72 -4.94
CA GLN A 20 8.09 8.94 -4.15
C GLN A 20 8.55 10.12 -5.00
N GLY A 21 8.09 11.32 -4.64
CA GLY A 21 8.60 12.57 -5.18
C GLY A 21 9.94 12.98 -4.58
N SER A 22 10.54 14.02 -5.14
CA SER A 22 11.75 14.65 -4.61
C SER A 22 11.52 15.53 -3.37
N TRP A 23 10.28 15.57 -2.86
CA TRP A 23 9.81 16.37 -1.73
C TRP A 23 9.48 15.53 -0.49
N GLY A 24 9.29 16.19 0.65
CA GLY A 24 8.98 15.55 1.93
C GLY A 24 10.21 14.95 2.63
N ILE A 25 9.97 14.28 3.77
CA ILE A 25 11.04 13.75 4.63
C ILE A 25 11.85 12.65 3.94
N PHE A 26 11.25 11.90 3.02
CA PHE A 26 11.91 10.89 2.20
C PHE A 26 12.32 11.38 0.81
N GLY A 27 12.23 12.68 0.53
CA GLY A 27 12.47 13.25 -0.79
C GLY A 27 13.82 12.85 -1.37
N ARG A 28 14.89 12.79 -0.57
CA ARG A 28 16.25 12.37 -1.03
C ARG A 28 16.28 10.96 -1.63
N LEU A 29 15.31 10.12 -1.30
CA LEU A 29 15.22 8.75 -1.80
C LEU A 29 14.61 8.65 -3.20
N TRP A 30 14.13 9.74 -3.81
CA TRP A 30 13.52 9.73 -5.15
C TRP A 30 14.40 9.10 -6.24
N ARG A 31 15.72 9.08 -6.03
CA ARG A 31 16.72 8.53 -6.94
C ARG A 31 16.78 6.99 -6.93
N TYR A 32 16.19 6.33 -5.94
CA TYR A 32 16.16 4.88 -5.83
C TYR A 32 14.91 4.32 -6.50
N ASP A 33 15.04 3.10 -7.05
CA ASP A 33 13.88 2.36 -7.54
C ASP A 33 12.94 2.03 -6.38
N TRP A 34 11.80 2.72 -6.34
CA TRP A 34 10.80 2.59 -5.29
C TRP A 34 10.23 1.17 -5.18
N ARG A 35 10.31 0.35 -6.24
CA ARG A 35 9.84 -1.04 -6.23
C ARG A 35 10.73 -1.96 -5.40
N GLN A 36 11.98 -1.57 -5.18
CA GLN A 36 12.99 -2.34 -4.43
C GLN A 36 13.14 -1.87 -2.98
N GLY A 37 12.22 -1.02 -2.51
CA GLY A 37 12.28 -0.39 -1.20
C GLY A 37 13.16 0.86 -1.18
N ARG A 38 13.68 1.24 0.00
CA ARG A 38 14.33 2.55 0.22
C ARG A 38 13.50 3.69 -0.35
N SER A 39 12.23 3.71 0.04
CA SER A 39 11.18 4.56 -0.50
C SER A 39 10.27 5.06 0.62
N ALA A 40 9.48 6.10 0.35
CA ALA A 40 8.54 6.62 1.34
C ALA A 40 7.48 5.58 1.74
N TRP A 41 7.00 4.77 0.79
CA TRP A 41 5.98 3.74 1.07
C TRP A 41 6.51 2.57 1.93
N THR A 42 7.84 2.37 1.95
CA THR A 42 8.49 1.37 2.83
C THR A 42 8.84 1.92 4.21
N ASN A 43 8.45 3.16 4.54
CA ASN A 43 8.52 3.63 5.92
C ASN A 43 7.79 2.62 6.82
N ASP A 44 8.45 2.21 7.91
CA ASP A 44 8.01 1.22 8.92
C ASP A 44 7.57 -0.17 8.40
N TYR A 45 7.66 -0.41 7.10
CA TYR A 45 7.36 -1.69 6.46
C TYR A 45 8.45 -2.73 6.78
N PRO A 46 8.09 -3.99 7.07
CA PRO A 46 6.74 -4.55 7.22
C PRO A 46 6.22 -4.51 8.66
N ARG A 47 6.99 -3.96 9.60
CA ARG A 47 6.75 -4.12 11.04
C ARG A 47 5.44 -3.49 11.50
N SER A 48 5.09 -2.31 10.98
CA SER A 48 3.84 -1.62 11.31
C SER A 48 2.61 -2.43 10.88
N ASP A 49 2.62 -2.93 9.64
CA ASP A 49 1.53 -3.74 9.07
C ASP A 49 1.31 -5.02 9.87
N ARG A 50 2.39 -5.67 10.29
CA ARG A 50 2.33 -6.88 11.13
C ARG A 50 1.85 -6.61 12.54
N HIS A 51 2.18 -5.45 13.12
CA HIS A 51 1.62 -5.05 14.41
C HIS A 51 0.12 -4.78 14.31
N PHE A 52 -0.34 -4.14 13.24
CA PHE A 52 -1.76 -3.90 13.01
C PHE A 52 -2.55 -5.20 12.83
N THR A 53 -2.06 -6.10 11.99
CA THR A 53 -2.70 -7.41 11.77
C THR A 53 -2.71 -8.28 13.03
N LEU A 54 -1.65 -8.24 13.84
CA LEU A 54 -1.62 -8.91 15.15
C LEU A 54 -2.74 -8.39 16.08
N ALA A 55 -2.95 -7.07 16.13
CA ALA A 55 -4.02 -6.49 16.92
C ALA A 55 -5.41 -6.91 16.41
N LEU A 56 -5.62 -6.94 15.09
CA LEU A 56 -6.87 -7.42 14.49
C LEU A 56 -7.16 -8.88 14.86
N ARG A 57 -6.16 -9.77 14.78
CA ARG A 57 -6.31 -11.18 15.18
C ARG A 57 -6.64 -11.35 16.65
N ARG A 58 -6.12 -10.47 17.51
CA ARG A 58 -6.38 -10.51 18.96
C ARG A 58 -7.76 -9.97 19.33
N LEU A 59 -8.20 -8.90 18.66
CA LEU A 59 -9.34 -8.09 19.08
C LEU A 59 -10.62 -8.36 18.29
N THR A 60 -10.53 -9.13 17.20
CA THR A 60 -11.67 -9.42 16.32
C THR A 60 -11.73 -10.92 16.00
N ARG A 61 -12.84 -11.35 15.40
CA ARG A 61 -12.99 -12.72 14.87
C ARG A 61 -12.64 -12.82 13.38
N VAL A 62 -12.17 -11.74 12.77
CA VAL A 62 -11.85 -11.71 11.33
C VAL A 62 -10.67 -12.65 11.06
N ASN A 63 -10.77 -13.47 10.01
CA ASN A 63 -9.62 -14.22 9.51
C ASN A 63 -8.65 -13.25 8.80
N VAL A 64 -7.50 -13.00 9.41
CA VAL A 64 -6.51 -12.00 8.99
C VAL A 64 -5.20 -12.69 8.66
N ARG A 65 -4.62 -12.51 7.47
CA ARG A 65 -3.30 -13.08 7.12
C ARG A 65 -2.18 -12.45 7.95
N SER A 66 -1.22 -13.26 8.41
CA SER A 66 -0.08 -12.76 9.23
C SER A 66 0.92 -11.88 8.46
N VAL A 67 0.84 -11.86 7.13
CA VAL A 67 1.71 -11.04 6.28
C VAL A 67 0.87 -10.11 5.41
N GLU A 68 1.41 -8.92 5.26
CA GLU A 68 1.00 -7.87 4.37
C GLU A 68 1.11 -8.26 2.88
N GLN A 69 0.40 -7.52 2.03
CA GLN A 69 0.50 -7.61 0.57
C GLN A 69 1.02 -6.28 0.03
N PRO A 70 2.25 -6.20 -0.47
CA PRO A 70 2.65 -5.08 -1.32
C PRO A 70 1.81 -5.11 -2.61
N VAL A 71 1.17 -3.99 -2.93
CA VAL A 71 0.33 -3.83 -4.12
C VAL A 71 0.92 -2.74 -4.99
N ASN A 72 1.37 -3.11 -6.18
CA ASN A 72 1.89 -2.20 -7.17
C ASN A 72 0.79 -1.84 -8.18
N LEU A 73 0.61 -0.53 -8.44
CA LEU A 73 -0.39 -0.05 -9.40
C LEU A 73 -0.02 -0.34 -10.86
N ASP A 74 1.24 -0.72 -11.12
CA ASP A 74 1.71 -1.15 -12.44
C ASP A 74 1.35 -2.64 -12.73
N ASP A 75 0.95 -3.42 -11.73
CA ASP A 75 0.69 -4.87 -11.84
C ASP A 75 -0.74 -5.19 -12.34
N GLY A 76 -1.22 -4.40 -13.31
CA GLY A 76 -2.54 -4.59 -13.91
C GLY A 76 -3.68 -4.44 -12.90
N ASP A 77 -4.54 -5.45 -12.84
CA ASP A 77 -5.78 -5.41 -12.05
C ASP A 77 -5.60 -5.96 -10.62
N ASP A 78 -4.37 -6.31 -10.20
CA ASP A 78 -4.13 -6.91 -8.88
C ASP A 78 -4.62 -6.03 -7.72
N VAL A 79 -4.51 -4.70 -7.88
CA VAL A 79 -5.02 -3.73 -6.91
C VAL A 79 -6.51 -3.92 -6.56
N PHE A 80 -7.30 -4.48 -7.48
CA PHE A 80 -8.74 -4.71 -7.27
C PHE A 80 -9.05 -6.05 -6.59
N ASN A 81 -8.06 -6.94 -6.44
CA ASN A 81 -8.22 -8.21 -5.73
C ASN A 81 -8.25 -8.03 -4.21
N TRP A 82 -7.83 -6.86 -3.71
CA TRP A 82 -7.69 -6.59 -2.28
C TRP A 82 -8.79 -5.63 -1.79
N PRO A 83 -9.65 -6.06 -0.84
CA PRO A 83 -10.79 -5.24 -0.38
C PRO A 83 -10.37 -4.03 0.48
N TRP A 84 -9.11 -4.00 0.91
CA TRP A 84 -8.50 -2.93 1.69
C TRP A 84 -7.19 -2.52 1.01
N LEU A 85 -6.98 -1.22 0.83
CA LEU A 85 -5.73 -0.67 0.30
C LEU A 85 -5.28 0.50 1.17
N TYR A 86 -4.06 0.41 1.70
CA TYR A 86 -3.48 1.42 2.60
C TYR A 86 -2.26 2.09 1.99
N SER A 87 -2.16 3.42 2.11
CA SER A 87 -0.99 4.19 1.70
C SER A 87 -0.45 4.97 2.89
N VAL A 88 0.83 4.75 3.21
CA VAL A 88 1.54 5.55 4.21
C VAL A 88 2.03 6.85 3.58
N GLY A 89 1.87 7.99 4.26
CA GLY A 89 2.43 9.27 3.82
C GLY A 89 2.08 9.67 2.37
N PRO A 90 0.80 9.67 1.95
CA PRO A 90 0.40 9.99 0.57
C PRO A 90 0.77 11.42 0.14
N ASN A 91 1.20 12.29 1.04
CA ASN A 91 1.76 13.61 0.68
C ASN A 91 3.11 13.52 -0.04
N GLN A 92 3.76 12.36 -0.08
CA GLN A 92 5.09 12.14 -0.67
C GLN A 92 5.05 11.32 -1.96
N TRP A 93 3.89 10.82 -2.36
CA TRP A 93 3.77 10.08 -3.62
C TRP A 93 3.97 11.00 -4.83
N ASN A 94 4.36 10.40 -5.95
CA ASN A 94 4.52 11.04 -7.25
C ASN A 94 4.01 10.08 -8.33
N LEU A 95 2.73 9.72 -8.20
CA LEU A 95 2.08 8.76 -9.10
C LEU A 95 2.07 9.27 -10.53
N THR A 96 2.19 8.36 -11.50
CA THR A 96 1.95 8.70 -12.91
C THR A 96 0.45 8.88 -13.16
N GLU A 97 0.10 9.50 -14.29
CA GLU A 97 -1.30 9.66 -14.69
C GLU A 97 -2.00 8.30 -14.78
N GLU A 98 -1.34 7.28 -15.35
CA GLU A 98 -1.89 5.93 -15.46
C GLU A 98 -2.17 5.31 -14.09
N GLN A 99 -1.28 5.53 -13.11
CA GLN A 99 -1.47 5.07 -11.74
C GLN A 99 -2.63 5.80 -11.04
N TYR A 100 -2.80 7.10 -11.27
CA TYR A 100 -3.96 7.86 -10.80
C TYR A 100 -5.27 7.33 -11.39
N GLN A 101 -5.28 7.13 -12.71
CA GLN A 101 -6.45 6.57 -13.41
C GLN A 101 -6.78 5.17 -12.91
N ARG A 102 -5.79 4.34 -12.59
CA ARG A 102 -5.99 3.01 -11.99
C ARG A 102 -6.71 3.09 -10.63
N LEU A 103 -6.36 4.05 -9.79
CA LEU A 103 -7.05 4.26 -8.52
C LEU A 103 -8.48 4.76 -8.73
N GLY A 104 -8.69 5.67 -9.70
CA GLY A 104 -9.99 6.26 -10.03
C GLY A 104 -10.93 5.35 -10.82
N SER A 105 -10.41 4.36 -11.55
CA SER A 105 -11.22 3.42 -12.34
C SER A 105 -12.03 2.47 -11.48
N SER A 106 -11.70 2.33 -10.20
CA SER A 106 -12.51 1.57 -9.27
C SER A 106 -13.73 2.38 -8.82
N ARG A 107 -14.94 1.90 -9.14
CA ARG A 107 -16.19 2.42 -8.54
C ARG A 107 -16.23 2.29 -7.01
N ARG A 108 -15.27 1.60 -6.38
CA ARG A 108 -15.13 1.43 -4.92
C ARG A 108 -14.18 2.41 -4.25
N PHE A 109 -13.28 3.07 -4.99
CA PHE A 109 -12.33 4.04 -4.44
C PHE A 109 -12.61 5.44 -4.96
N ARG A 110 -13.34 6.25 -4.17
CA ARG A 110 -13.37 7.71 -4.36
C ARG A 110 -12.44 8.36 -3.34
N ALA A 111 -11.19 8.59 -3.71
CA ALA A 111 -10.32 9.49 -2.96
C ALA A 111 -10.56 10.92 -3.45
N CYS A 112 -11.08 11.78 -2.58
CA CYS A 112 -11.14 13.22 -2.84
C CYS A 112 -9.76 13.80 -2.51
N GLN A 113 -8.98 14.13 -3.54
CA GLN A 113 -7.79 14.95 -3.34
C GLN A 113 -7.80 16.09 -4.36
N LYS A 114 -7.80 17.32 -3.83
CA LYS A 114 -7.54 18.52 -4.63
C LYS A 114 -6.18 18.37 -5.29
N LEU A 115 -6.18 18.25 -6.61
CA LEU A 115 -5.00 18.52 -7.44
C LEU A 115 -4.48 19.91 -7.03
N ARG A 116 -3.22 19.99 -6.61
CA ARG A 116 -2.54 21.28 -6.50
C ARG A 116 -2.11 21.70 -7.90
N PRO A 117 -2.19 23.00 -8.23
CA PRO A 117 -1.81 23.52 -9.54
C PRO A 117 -0.33 23.26 -9.84
#